data_AF-A0A5A7Z8N4-F1
#
_entry.id   AF-A0A5A7Z8N4-F1
#
_cell.length_a   1.000
_cell.length_b   1.000
_cell.length_c   1.000
_cell.angle_alpha   90.00
_cell.angle_beta   90.00
_cell.angle_gamma   90.00
#
_symmetry.space_group_name_H-M   'P 1'
#
loop_
_entity.id
_entity.type
_entity.pdbx_description
1 polymer ?
#
loop_
_entity_poly.entity_id
_entity_poly.type
_entity_poly.pdbx_seq_one_letter_code
_entity_poly.pdbx_strand_id
1 'polypeptide(L)'
;MEVAKPKPDLVSVGDLLQAKAITQTDIDAAVNAFLANPRVGLFKLALGCVVDLTAAVKADRHATATLKEPTARPGSKRAAVKSALLLARPVER
;
A
#
# COMPACT_ATOMS: atom_id res chain seq x y z
N MET A 1 -26.38 -13.51 12.63
CA MET A 1 -25.10 -13.84 11.97
C MET A 1 -24.12 -12.76 12.39
N GLU A 2 -23.32 -13.04 13.41
CA GLU A 2 -22.23 -12.15 13.81
C GLU A 2 -21.19 -12.23 12.69
N VAL A 3 -21.12 -11.18 11.86
CA VAL A 3 -20.02 -11.01 10.92
C VAL A 3 -18.77 -10.87 11.77
N ALA A 4 -18.04 -11.97 11.91
CA ALA A 4 -16.75 -12.00 12.57
C ALA A 4 -15.92 -10.84 12.00
N LYS A 5 -15.70 -9.80 12.82
CA LYS A 5 -14.76 -8.75 12.48
C LYS A 5 -13.45 -9.47 12.17
N PRO A 6 -12.88 -9.35 10.96
CA PRO A 6 -11.61 -9.98 10.66
C PRO A 6 -10.62 -9.49 11.71
N LYS A 7 -9.89 -10.42 12.30
CA LYS A 7 -8.83 -10.14 13.28
C LYS A 7 -7.92 -9.04 12.70
N PRO A 8 -7.89 -7.83 13.30
CA PRO A 8 -7.23 -6.66 12.72
C PRO A 8 -5.72 -6.84 12.58
N ASP A 9 -5.16 -7.82 13.29
CA ASP A 9 -3.73 -8.01 13.51
C ASP A 9 -2.98 -8.63 12.30
N LEU A 10 -3.71 -9.14 11.29
CA LEU A 10 -3.14 -9.93 10.17
C LEU A 10 -3.67 -9.60 8.76
N VAL A 11 -4.59 -8.64 8.61
CA VAL A 11 -5.17 -8.28 7.30
C VAL A 11 -4.21 -7.36 6.54
N SER A 12 -3.77 -7.75 5.35
CA SER A 12 -2.98 -6.89 4.47
C SER A 12 -3.88 -5.90 3.72
N VAL A 13 -3.29 -4.85 3.14
CA VAL A 13 -4.01 -3.93 2.25
C VAL A 13 -4.65 -4.68 1.07
N GLY A 14 -4.00 -5.73 0.55
CA GLY A 14 -4.58 -6.60 -0.47
C GLY A 14 -5.83 -7.35 0.00
N ASP A 15 -5.84 -7.82 1.25
CA ASP A 15 -7.01 -8.46 1.85
C ASP A 15 -8.16 -7.47 2.05
N LEU A 16 -7.87 -6.24 2.48
CA LEU A 16 -8.86 -5.15 2.55
C LEU A 16 -9.48 -4.82 1.18
N LEU A 17 -8.68 -4.84 0.11
CA LEU A 17 -9.17 -4.63 -1.24
C LEU A 17 -10.09 -5.78 -1.67
N GLN A 18 -9.73 -7.03 -1.37
CA GLN A 18 -10.54 -8.21 -1.66
C GLN A 18 -11.87 -8.19 -0.86
N ALA A 19 -11.82 -7.77 0.39
CA ALA A 19 -12.98 -7.58 1.26
C ALA A 19 -13.85 -6.35 0.87
N LYS A 20 -13.44 -5.59 -0.16
CA LYS A 20 -14.09 -4.33 -0.59
C LYS A 20 -14.16 -3.26 0.52
N ALA A 21 -13.27 -3.35 1.50
CA ALA A 21 -13.11 -2.33 2.54
C ALA A 21 -12.41 -1.08 1.98
N ILE A 22 -11.55 -1.27 0.97
CA ILE A 22 -10.93 -0.18 0.21
C ILE A 22 -11.13 -0.43 -1.27
N THR A 23 -11.00 0.62 -2.09
CA THR A 23 -11.18 0.53 -3.54
C THR A 23 -9.85 0.56 -4.28
N GLN A 24 -9.87 0.13 -5.54
CA GLN A 24 -8.72 0.26 -6.44
C GLN A 24 -8.30 1.74 -6.60
N THR A 25 -9.25 2.67 -6.53
CA THR A 25 -8.99 4.11 -6.58
C THR A 25 -8.19 4.59 -5.37
N ASP A 26 -8.48 4.06 -4.17
CA ASP A 26 -7.71 4.39 -2.95
C ASP A 26 -6.25 3.93 -3.08
N ILE A 27 -6.04 2.73 -3.63
CA ILE A 27 -4.70 2.20 -3.91
C ILE A 27 -3.97 3.07 -4.93
N ASP A 28 -4.63 3.43 -6.02
CA ASP A 28 -4.03 4.29 -7.06
C ASP A 28 -3.68 5.69 -6.51
N ALA A 29 -4.51 6.25 -5.64
CA ALA A 29 -4.24 7.51 -4.95
C ALA A 29 -3.02 7.40 -4.03
N ALA A 30 -2.92 6.34 -3.23
CA ALA A 30 -1.78 6.09 -2.36
C ALA A 30 -0.47 5.91 -3.15
N VAL A 31 -0.51 5.16 -4.26
CA VAL A 31 0.64 4.97 -5.15
C VAL A 31 1.08 6.31 -5.75
N ASN A 32 0.13 7.12 -6.24
CA ASN A 32 0.44 8.43 -6.80
C ASN A 32 1.03 9.37 -5.73
N ALA A 33 0.52 9.35 -4.51
CA ALA A 33 1.04 10.13 -3.39
C ALA A 33 2.48 9.74 -3.04
N PHE A 34 2.80 8.44 -3.02
CA PHE A 34 4.17 7.96 -2.79
C PHE A 34 5.11 8.35 -3.93
N LEU A 35 4.69 8.21 -5.20
CA LEU A 35 5.52 8.58 -6.35
C LEU A 35 5.77 10.09 -6.42
N ALA A 36 4.81 10.92 -6.00
CA ALA A 36 4.98 12.36 -5.88
C ALA A 36 5.89 12.75 -4.70
N ASN A 37 5.76 12.05 -3.57
CA ASN A 37 6.58 12.26 -2.38
C ASN A 37 6.91 10.92 -1.68
N PRO A 38 8.11 10.35 -1.88
CA PRO A 38 8.48 9.06 -1.30
C PRO A 38 8.69 9.12 0.23
N ARG A 39 8.62 10.32 0.84
CA ARG A 39 8.71 10.56 2.28
C ARG A 39 7.33 10.81 2.93
N VAL A 40 6.24 10.50 2.25
CA VAL A 40 4.87 10.69 2.74
C VAL A 40 4.61 9.96 4.07
N GLY A 41 5.26 8.81 4.32
CA GLY A 41 5.07 8.03 5.54
C GLY A 41 3.65 7.49 5.65
N LEU A 42 2.95 7.89 6.72
CA LEU A 42 1.56 7.48 7.00
C LEU A 42 0.57 8.09 6.01
N PHE A 43 -0.21 7.23 5.36
CA PHE A 43 -1.27 7.61 4.44
C PHE A 43 -2.59 6.98 4.88
N LYS A 44 -3.66 7.79 4.88
CA LYS A 44 -5.00 7.33 5.24
C LYS A 44 -5.73 6.84 3.99
N LEU A 45 -6.03 5.55 3.97
CA LEU A 45 -6.94 4.92 3.02
C LEU A 45 -8.40 5.07 3.50
N ALA A 46 -9.34 4.59 2.69
CA ALA A 46 -10.76 4.55 3.06
C ALA A 46 -11.00 3.79 4.38
N LEU A 47 -12.17 4.04 4.98
CA LEU A 47 -12.61 3.43 6.26
C LEU A 47 -11.67 3.66 7.45
N GLY A 48 -10.80 4.67 7.39
CA GLY A 48 -9.89 4.99 8.49
C GLY A 48 -8.67 4.09 8.58
N CYS A 49 -8.47 3.19 7.61
CA CYS A 49 -7.25 2.39 7.49
C CYS A 49 -6.06 3.32 7.24
N VAL A 50 -5.01 3.21 8.06
CA VAL A 50 -3.77 3.96 7.86
C VAL A 50 -2.68 2.99 7.47
N VAL A 51 -1.84 3.34 6.51
CA VAL A 51 -0.70 2.53 6.07
C VAL A 51 0.54 3.40 5.95
N ASP A 52 1.69 2.90 6.38
CA ASP A 52 2.95 3.60 6.16
C ASP A 52 3.49 3.23 4.76
N LEU A 53 3.28 4.11 3.78
CA LEU A 53 3.70 3.89 2.39
C LEU A 53 5.23 3.81 2.28
N THR A 54 5.94 4.62 3.04
CA THR A 54 7.40 4.65 3.03
C THR A 54 7.96 3.36 3.65
N ALA A 55 7.41 2.90 4.77
CA ALA A 55 7.82 1.64 5.39
C ALA A 55 7.46 0.43 4.51
N ALA A 56 6.25 0.42 3.92
CA ALA A 56 5.81 -0.62 3.01
C ALA A 56 6.77 -0.82 1.83
N VAL A 57 7.11 0.28 1.14
CA VAL A 57 8.03 0.22 -0.01
C VAL A 57 9.45 -0.17 0.41
N LYS A 58 9.92 0.29 1.57
CA LYS A 58 11.25 -0.08 2.09
C LYS A 58 11.34 -1.55 2.49
N ALA A 59 10.24 -2.13 2.98
CA ALA A 59 10.17 -3.55 3.33
C ALA A 59 10.22 -4.46 2.09
N ASP A 60 9.76 -3.95 0.94
CA ASP A 60 9.76 -4.69 -0.33
C ASP A 60 11.08 -4.48 -1.11
N ARG A 61 11.89 -5.55 -1.20
CA ARG A 61 13.18 -5.53 -1.91
C ARG A 61 13.01 -5.24 -3.40
N HIS A 62 11.96 -5.78 -4.04
CA HIS A 62 11.71 -5.60 -5.46
C HIS A 62 11.32 -4.15 -5.77
N ALA A 63 10.45 -3.56 -4.93
CA ALA A 63 10.04 -2.17 -5.09
C ALA A 63 11.21 -1.22 -4.84
N THR A 64 12.01 -1.47 -3.81
CA THR A 64 13.20 -0.67 -3.52
C THR A 64 14.21 -0.74 -4.68
N ALA A 65 14.44 -1.91 -5.27
CA ALA A 65 15.34 -2.05 -6.42
C ALA A 65 14.79 -1.33 -7.66
N THR A 66 13.51 -1.50 -7.97
CA THR A 66 12.85 -0.88 -9.14
C THR A 66 12.83 0.64 -9.06
N LEU A 67 12.68 1.22 -7.87
CA LEU A 67 12.70 2.67 -7.69
C LEU A 67 14.09 3.27 -7.81
N LYS A 68 15.13 2.52 -7.43
CA LYS A 68 16.54 2.93 -7.56
C LYS A 68 17.07 2.79 -8.98
N GLU A 69 16.48 1.91 -9.78
CA GLU A 69 16.85 1.69 -11.18
C GLU A 69 16.58 2.96 -12.03
N PRO A 70 17.62 3.64 -12.53
CA PRO A 70 17.45 4.87 -13.32
C PRO A 70 16.74 4.61 -14.65
N THR A 71 16.88 3.41 -15.22
CA THR A 71 16.25 3.05 -16.51
C THR A 71 14.82 2.51 -16.37
N ALA A 72 14.33 2.33 -15.14
CA ALA A 72 13.01 1.77 -14.89
C ALA A 72 11.91 2.70 -15.40
N ARG A 73 11.03 2.14 -16.23
CA ARG A 73 9.90 2.88 -16.81
C ARG A 73 8.93 3.35 -15.71
N PRO A 74 8.25 4.50 -15.91
CA PRO A 74 7.26 5.00 -14.94
C PRO A 74 6.20 3.96 -14.55
N GLY A 75 5.73 3.18 -15.53
CA GLY A 75 4.77 2.09 -15.28
C GLY A 75 5.33 0.98 -14.38
N SER A 76 6.61 0.63 -14.52
CA SER A 76 7.28 -0.37 -13.68
C SER A 76 7.43 0.12 -12.24
N LYS A 77 7.82 1.38 -12.05
CA LYS A 77 7.89 2.01 -10.71
C LYS A 77 6.52 2.01 -10.03
N ARG A 78 5.47 2.34 -10.79
CA ARG A 78 4.09 2.32 -10.29
C ARG A 78 3.63 0.91 -9.88
N ALA A 79 3.89 -0.08 -10.72
CA ALA A 79 3.53 -1.47 -10.43
C ALA A 79 4.26 -2.01 -9.19
N ALA A 80 5.56 -1.73 -9.08
CA ALA A 80 6.37 -2.07 -7.92
C ALA A 80 5.82 -1.49 -6.61
N VAL A 81 5.52 -0.18 -6.58
CA VAL A 81 4.93 0.47 -5.40
C VAL A 81 3.56 -0.11 -5.07
N LYS A 82 2.72 -0.37 -6.08
CA LYS A 82 1.40 -0.98 -5.89
C LYS A 82 1.51 -2.38 -5.28
N SER A 83 2.44 -3.22 -5.76
CA SER A 83 2.66 -4.55 -5.20
C SER A 83 3.13 -4.48 -3.74
N ALA A 84 4.10 -3.63 -3.43
CA ALA A 84 4.57 -3.44 -2.05
C ALA A 84 3.43 -2.98 -1.13
N LEU A 85 2.58 -2.07 -1.62
CA LEU A 85 1.43 -1.58 -0.87
C LEU A 85 0.41 -2.68 -0.59
N LEU A 86 0.09 -3.54 -1.55
CA LEU A 86 -0.86 -4.66 -1.36
C LEU A 86 -0.37 -5.68 -0.33
N LEU A 87 0.96 -5.85 -0.21
CA LEU A 87 1.58 -6.72 0.79
C LEU A 87 1.72 -6.04 2.17
N ALA A 88 1.57 -4.72 2.22
CA ALA A 88 1.71 -3.97 3.46
C ALA A 88 0.58 -4.30 4.43
N ARG A 89 0.90 -4.18 5.72
CA ARG A 89 -0.09 -4.24 6.79
C ARG A 89 -0.48 -2.82 7.20
N PRO A 90 -1.76 -2.55 7.46
CA PRO A 90 -2.18 -1.30 8.09
C PRO A 90 -1.47 -1.09 9.43
N VAL A 91 -1.22 0.17 9.79
CA VAL A 91 -0.83 0.50 11.16
C VAL A 91 -2.11 0.48 12.01
N GLU A 92 -2.17 -0.46 12.95
CA GLU A 92 -3.19 -0.42 14.00
C GLU A 92 -2.95 0.83 14.84
N ARG A 93 -4.01 1.58 15.13
CA ARG A 93 -3.94 2.78 15.97
C ARG A 93 -4.83 2.58 17.19
#